data_AF-A0A518BWL0-F1
#
_entry.id   AF-A0A518BWL0-F1
#
_cell.length_a   1.000
_cell.length_b   1.000
_cell.length_c   1.000
_cell.angle_alpha   90.00
_cell.angle_beta   90.00
_cell.angle_gamma   90.00
#
_symmetry.space_group_name_H-M   'P 1'
#
loop_
_entity.id
_entity.type
_entity.pdbx_description
1 polymer ?
#
loop_
_entity_poly.entity_id
_entity_poly.type
_entity_poly.pdbx_seq_one_letter_code
_entity_poly.pdbx_strand_id
1 'polypeptide(L)'
;MARTGTGNESDNPLQGYFEWQVTTLLLAYDLAEPIERGDQEASERRRRRVEEEVSQLSLAVIPEKYRNDPKLNWPPEIMMTITKATLLRTFEITGEVLEADVLD
;
A
#
# COMPACT_ATOMS: atom_id res chain seq x y z
N MET A 1 32.24 27.41 -4.44
CA MET A 1 31.99 26.06 -3.89
C MET A 1 30.52 25.96 -3.53
N ALA A 2 29.68 25.50 -4.46
CA ALA A 2 28.26 25.28 -4.20
C ALA A 2 28.09 23.88 -3.63
N ARG A 3 27.51 23.78 -2.42
CA ARG A 3 27.05 22.51 -1.85
C ARG A 3 25.83 22.07 -2.67
N THR A 4 25.96 20.98 -3.41
CA THR A 4 24.85 20.26 -4.01
C THR A 4 23.96 19.73 -2.88
N GLY A 5 22.72 20.22 -2.84
CA GLY A 5 21.72 19.78 -1.87
C GLY A 5 21.45 18.28 -2.02
N THR A 6 21.53 17.58 -0.91
CA THR A 6 20.99 16.24 -0.71
C THR A 6 19.48 16.31 -0.94
N GLY A 7 19.01 15.82 -2.08
CA GLY A 7 17.59 15.53 -2.28
C GLY A 7 17.15 14.58 -1.18
N ASN A 8 16.23 15.03 -0.35
CA ASN A 8 15.72 14.25 0.75
C ASN A 8 14.94 13.07 0.15
N GLU A 9 15.37 11.82 0.38
CA GLU A 9 14.66 10.60 -0.04
C GLU A 9 13.20 10.55 0.47
N SER A 10 12.84 11.45 1.39
CA SER A 10 11.49 11.67 1.93
C SER A 10 10.47 12.26 0.94
N ASP A 11 10.89 12.73 -0.24
CA ASP A 11 10.01 13.40 -1.22
C ASP A 11 9.55 12.48 -2.36
N ASN A 12 9.63 11.15 -2.21
CA ASN A 12 9.01 10.23 -3.17
C ASN A 12 7.54 9.97 -2.77
N PRO A 13 6.55 10.63 -3.41
CA PRO A 13 5.13 10.42 -3.09
C PRO A 13 4.69 8.97 -3.27
N LEU A 14 5.36 8.20 -4.13
CA LEU A 14 5.08 6.77 -4.32
C LEU A 14 5.51 5.94 -3.10
N GLN A 15 6.59 6.32 -2.41
CA GLN A 15 7.01 5.65 -1.18
C GLN A 15 5.97 5.90 -0.09
N GLY A 16 5.56 7.15 0.12
CA GLY A 16 4.54 7.48 1.11
C GLY A 16 3.21 6.76 0.84
N TYR A 17 2.85 6.62 -0.43
CA TYR A 17 1.64 5.91 -0.83
C TYR A 17 1.74 4.39 -0.64
N PHE A 18 2.89 3.78 -0.96
CA PHE A 18 3.16 2.37 -0.67
C PHE A 18 3.09 2.08 0.83
N GLU A 19 3.72 2.91 1.67
CA GLU A 19 3.67 2.77 3.13
C GLU A 19 2.24 2.89 3.68
N TRP A 20 1.42 3.78 3.11
CA TRP A 20 0.01 3.88 3.44
C TRP A 20 -0.74 2.56 3.14
N GLN A 21 -0.51 1.95 1.98
CA GLN A 21 -1.12 0.65 1.64
C GLN A 21 -0.69 -0.45 2.61
N VAL A 22 0.62 -0.55 2.89
CA VAL A 22 1.18 -1.54 3.81
C VAL A 22 0.58 -1.38 5.20
N THR A 23 0.58 -0.17 5.73
CA THR A 23 0.00 0.13 7.05
C THR A 23 -1.48 -0.22 7.10
N THR A 24 -2.23 0.11 6.05
CA THR A 24 -3.68 -0.17 5.98
C THR A 24 -3.96 -1.67 6.01
N LEU A 25 -3.23 -2.48 5.23
CA LEU A 25 -3.40 -3.92 5.24
C LEU A 25 -2.90 -4.57 6.54
N LEU A 26 -1.83 -4.03 7.16
CA LEU A 26 -1.37 -4.47 8.47
C LEU A 26 -2.47 -4.30 9.53
N LEU A 27 -3.11 -3.13 9.57
CA LEU A 27 -4.23 -2.87 10.49
C LEU A 27 -5.41 -3.80 10.24
N ALA A 28 -5.72 -4.10 8.98
CA ALA A 28 -6.76 -5.07 8.63
C ALA A 28 -6.43 -6.47 9.16
N TYR A 29 -5.19 -6.93 9.00
CA TYR A 29 -4.74 -8.21 9.54
C TYR A 29 -4.68 -8.21 11.08
N ASP A 30 -4.34 -7.09 11.71
CA ASP A 30 -4.33 -7.00 13.17
C ASP A 30 -5.75 -7.05 13.75
N LEU A 31 -6.74 -6.54 13.01
CA LEU A 31 -8.15 -6.68 13.37
C LEU A 31 -8.67 -8.12 13.20
N ALA A 32 -8.32 -8.77 12.08
CA ALA A 32 -8.80 -10.11 11.75
C ALA A 32 -8.05 -11.24 12.49
N GLU A 33 -6.74 -11.10 12.66
CA GLU A 33 -5.83 -12.09 13.24
C GLU A 33 -4.76 -11.40 14.12
N PRO A 34 -5.09 -10.98 15.35
CA PRO A 34 -4.17 -10.26 16.21
C PRO A 34 -2.89 -11.06 16.50
N ILE A 35 -1.72 -10.41 16.44
CA ILE A 35 -0.45 -10.99 16.90
C ILE A 35 -0.30 -10.75 18.41
N GLU A 36 0.20 -11.74 19.13
CA GLU A 36 0.48 -11.62 20.56
C GLU A 36 1.52 -10.51 20.83
N ARG A 37 1.27 -9.72 21.86
CA ARG A 37 2.17 -8.63 22.24
C ARG A 37 3.55 -9.19 22.60
N GLY A 38 4.57 -8.79 21.83
CA GLY A 38 5.95 -9.19 22.04
C GLY A 38 6.48 -10.21 21.04
N ASP A 39 5.61 -10.79 20.20
CA ASP A 39 6.04 -11.63 19.08
C ASP A 39 6.50 -10.76 17.90
N GLN A 40 7.71 -10.22 18.04
CA GLN A 40 8.35 -9.40 17.01
C GLN A 40 8.58 -10.18 15.72
N GLU A 41 8.88 -11.47 15.80
CA GLU A 41 9.14 -12.29 14.63
C GLU A 41 7.87 -12.47 13.79
N ALA A 42 6.72 -12.73 14.41
CA ALA A 42 5.45 -12.78 13.71
C ALA A 42 5.10 -11.43 13.07
N SER A 43 5.35 -10.31 13.76
CA SER A 43 5.12 -8.97 13.22
C SER A 43 5.98 -8.69 11.99
N GLU A 44 7.28 -9.01 12.03
CA GLU A 44 8.17 -8.84 10.88
C GLU A 44 7.80 -9.75 9.71
N ARG A 45 7.45 -11.02 9.97
CA ARG A 45 6.99 -11.94 8.92
C ARG A 45 5.71 -11.42 8.26
N ARG A 46 4.74 -10.93 9.05
CA ARG A 46 3.51 -10.35 8.52
C ARG A 46 3.79 -9.10 7.70
N ARG A 47 4.66 -8.21 8.18
CA ARG A 47 5.06 -7.02 7.43
C ARG A 47 5.65 -7.38 6.06
N ARG A 48 6.61 -8.31 6.00
CA ARG A 48 7.20 -8.74 4.72
C ARG A 48 6.15 -9.31 3.77
N ARG A 49 5.25 -10.18 4.29
CA ARG A 49 4.14 -10.73 3.51
C ARG A 49 3.23 -9.62 2.96
N VAL A 50 2.91 -8.61 3.77
CA VAL A 50 2.06 -7.49 3.37
C VAL A 50 2.75 -6.61 2.33
N GLU A 51 4.04 -6.33 2.48
CA GLU A 51 4.82 -5.57 1.48
C GLU A 51 4.83 -6.28 0.12
N GLU A 52 4.99 -7.60 0.12
CA GLU A 52 4.87 -8.43 -1.09
C GLU A 52 3.45 -8.37 -1.67
N GLU A 53 2.43 -8.49 -0.83
CA GLU A 53 1.01 -8.43 -1.22
C GLU A 53 0.65 -7.08 -1.85
N VAL A 54 1.08 -5.96 -1.26
CA VAL A 54 0.89 -4.60 -1.80
C VAL A 54 1.61 -4.45 -3.14
N SER A 55 2.80 -5.02 -3.29
CA SER A 55 3.54 -5.00 -4.55
C SER A 55 2.76 -5.75 -5.64
N GLN A 56 2.26 -6.95 -5.36
CA GLN A 56 1.44 -7.71 -6.30
C GLN A 56 0.13 -6.99 -6.66
N LEU A 57 -0.56 -6.43 -5.67
CA LEU A 57 -1.80 -5.70 -5.86
C LEU A 57 -1.58 -4.46 -6.75
N SER A 58 -0.53 -3.70 -6.47
CA SER A 58 -0.14 -2.54 -7.26
C SER A 58 0.19 -2.95 -8.70
N LEU A 59 1.03 -3.97 -8.89
CA LEU A 59 1.40 -4.45 -10.23
C LEU A 59 0.20 -4.99 -11.02
N ALA A 60 -0.81 -5.55 -10.36
CA ALA A 60 -2.02 -6.03 -11.00
C ALA A 60 -2.90 -4.90 -11.56
N VAL A 61 -2.98 -3.76 -10.86
CA VAL A 61 -3.87 -2.65 -11.23
C VAL A 61 -3.19 -1.57 -12.07
N ILE A 62 -1.88 -1.40 -11.93
CA ILE A 62 -1.13 -0.36 -12.63
C ILE A 62 -0.97 -0.74 -14.11
N PRO A 63 -1.28 0.17 -15.06
CA PRO A 63 -0.98 -0.03 -16.47
C PRO A 63 0.52 -0.23 -16.72
N GLU A 64 0.88 -1.13 -17.64
CA GLU A 64 2.27 -1.53 -17.91
C GLU A 64 3.24 -0.35 -18.09
N LYS A 65 2.80 0.73 -18.74
CA LYS A 65 3.63 1.93 -18.95
C LYS A 65 4.17 2.57 -17.67
N TYR A 66 3.41 2.51 -16.56
CA TYR A 66 3.83 3.05 -15.26
C TYR A 66 4.64 2.05 -14.43
N ARG A 67 4.52 0.74 -14.72
CA ARG A 67 5.35 -0.29 -14.08
C ARG A 67 6.81 -0.17 -14.51
N ASN A 68 7.03 0.13 -15.79
CA ASN A 68 8.36 0.17 -16.39
C ASN A 68 9.06 1.54 -16.25
N ASP A 69 8.30 2.59 -15.90
CA ASP A 69 8.85 3.92 -15.62
C ASP A 69 8.11 4.60 -14.45
N PRO A 70 8.57 4.40 -13.21
CA PRO A 70 7.95 5.00 -12.02
C PRO A 70 8.16 6.51 -11.92
N LYS A 71 8.99 7.12 -12.79
CA LYS A 71 9.20 8.58 -12.81
C LYS A 71 8.10 9.32 -13.59
N LEU A 72 7.24 8.59 -14.30
CA LEU A 72 6.08 9.18 -14.96
C LEU A 72 5.15 9.79 -13.91
N ASN A 73 4.50 10.91 -14.25
CA ASN A 73 3.45 11.45 -13.40
C ASN A 73 2.25 10.50 -13.37
N TRP A 74 1.86 10.09 -12.17
CA TRP A 74 0.74 9.17 -11.96
C TRP A 74 -0.56 9.96 -12.02
N PRO A 75 -1.41 9.72 -13.02
CA PRO A 75 -2.68 10.42 -13.14
C PRO A 75 -3.60 10.04 -11.96
N PRO A 76 -4.47 10.95 -11.51
CA PRO A 76 -5.34 10.72 -10.35
C PRO A 76 -6.16 9.42 -10.43
N GLU A 77 -6.59 9.03 -11.62
CA GLU A 77 -7.40 7.84 -11.85
C GLU A 77 -6.66 6.54 -11.47
N ILE A 78 -5.34 6.50 -11.64
CA ILE A 78 -4.51 5.35 -11.24
C ILE A 78 -4.38 5.31 -9.73
N MET A 79 -4.13 6.45 -9.10
CA MET A 79 -4.08 6.55 -7.63
C MET A 79 -5.42 6.12 -7.02
N MET A 80 -6.54 6.56 -7.60
CA MET A 80 -7.88 6.12 -7.19
C MET A 80 -8.08 4.62 -7.38
N THR A 81 -7.62 4.05 -8.49
CA THR A 81 -7.73 2.60 -8.74
C THR A 81 -6.97 1.79 -7.70
N ILE A 82 -5.73 2.20 -7.36
CA ILE A 82 -4.93 1.55 -6.32
C ILE A 82 -5.56 1.73 -4.94
N THR A 83 -6.10 2.92 -4.65
CA THR A 83 -6.85 3.20 -3.41
C THR A 83 -8.00 2.19 -3.27
N LYS A 84 -8.86 2.09 -4.29
CA LYS A 84 -10.02 1.20 -4.30
C LYS A 84 -9.60 -0.26 -4.12
N ALA A 85 -8.56 -0.70 -4.84
CA ALA A 85 -8.05 -2.06 -4.72
C ALA A 85 -7.51 -2.36 -3.32
N THR A 86 -6.80 -1.42 -2.70
CA THR A 86 -6.29 -1.55 -1.33
C THR A 86 -7.43 -1.65 -0.33
N LEU A 87 -8.45 -0.79 -0.44
CA LEU A 87 -9.61 -0.82 0.44
C LEU A 87 -10.41 -2.12 0.27
N LEU A 88 -10.71 -2.52 -0.97
CA LEU A 88 -11.36 -3.82 -1.25
C LEU A 88 -10.60 -4.96 -0.58
N ARG A 89 -9.27 -4.95 -0.67
CA ARG A 89 -8.45 -5.97 -0.02
C ARG A 89 -8.53 -5.93 1.50
N THR A 90 -8.60 -4.74 2.11
CA THR A 90 -8.88 -4.58 3.54
C THR A 90 -10.20 -5.25 3.93
N PHE A 91 -11.28 -5.03 3.18
CA PHE A 91 -12.58 -5.67 3.46
C PHE A 91 -12.53 -7.20 3.34
N GLU A 92 -11.80 -7.71 2.34
CA GLU A 92 -11.59 -9.16 2.22
C GLU A 92 -10.84 -9.76 3.41
N ILE A 93 -9.85 -9.04 3.97
CA ILE A 93 -9.09 -9.49 5.13
C ILE A 93 -9.96 -9.50 6.39
N THR A 94 -10.74 -8.43 6.62
CA THR A 94 -11.57 -8.31 7.82
C THR A 94 -12.84 -9.15 7.75
N GLY A 95 -13.23 -9.60 6.57
CA GLY A 95 -14.50 -10.29 6.34
C GLY A 95 -15.72 -9.37 6.44
N GLU A 96 -15.50 -8.04 6.43
CA GLU A 96 -16.57 -7.06 6.42
C GLU A 96 -17.15 -6.87 5.01
N VAL A 97 -18.45 -6.63 4.93
CA VAL A 97 -19.14 -6.37 3.66
C VAL A 97 -19.14 -4.86 3.41
N LEU A 98 -18.58 -4.44 2.27
CA LEU A 98 -18.79 -3.07 1.76
C LEU A 98 -20.26 -2.90 1.39
N GLU A 99 -20.96 -2.01 2.09
CA GLU A 99 -22.27 -1.53 1.62
C GLU A 99 -22.05 -0.74 0.32
N ALA A 100 -22.82 -1.06 -0.72
CA ALA A 100 -22.63 -0.56 -2.09
C ALA A 100 -22.67 0.98 -2.18
N ASP A 101 -23.36 1.59 -1.22
CA ASP A 101 -23.67 3.01 -1.09
C ASP A 101 -22.43 3.86 -0.71
N VAL A 102 -21.30 3.23 -0.35
CA VAL A 102 -20.09 3.89 0.16
C VAL A 102 -19.10 4.26 -0.95
N LEU A 103 -19.25 3.72 -2.17
CA LEU A 103 -18.25 3.83 -3.24
C LEU A 103 -18.69 4.61 -4.49
N ASP A 104 -19.92 5.12 -4.51
CA ASP A 104 -20.47 6.04 -5.52
C ASP A 104 -20.22 7.52 -5.15
#